data_AF-A0A2P2L1X1-F1
#
_entry.id   AF-A0A2P2L1X1-F1
#
_cell.length_a   1.000
_cell.length_b   1.000
_cell.length_c   1.000
_cell.angle_alpha   90.00
_cell.angle_beta   90.00
_cell.angle_gamma   90.00
#
_symmetry.space_group_name_H-M   'P 1'
#
loop_
_entity.id
_entity.type
_entity.pdbx_description
1 polymer ?
#
loop_
_entity_poly.entity_id
_entity_poly.type
_entity_poly.pdbx_seq_one_letter_code
_entity_poly.pdbx_strand_id
1 'polypeptide(L)'
;MLLKSLVVIGTTVGLMMGTIGTSVPLLFPNIFTHDQVVIQEMHKVLLPYFMALSVSAINHSLEGTLLAGRDLKFLSLSMCGCFFLGALVLLFASSRGYGLPWCWFALVGFQWARFFSALQRLLSRDGILYSEDNHHEKGKLRAA
;
A
#
# COMPACT_ATOMS: atom_id res chain seq x y z
N MET A 1 -11.58 3.02 17.79
CA MET A 1 -11.59 1.53 17.68
C MET A 1 -11.45 0.99 16.24
N LEU A 2 -12.05 1.67 15.24
CA LEU A 2 -12.11 1.19 13.85
C LEU A 2 -10.74 1.10 13.14
N LEU A 3 -9.84 2.10 13.28
CA LEU A 3 -8.50 2.07 12.66
C LEU A 3 -7.70 0.83 13.06
N LYS A 4 -7.77 0.43 14.34
CA LYS A 4 -7.10 -0.77 14.85
C LYS A 4 -7.62 -2.03 14.16
N SER A 5 -8.94 -2.15 14.01
CA SER A 5 -9.55 -3.27 13.28
C SER A 5 -9.15 -3.27 11.81
N LEU A 6 -9.17 -2.11 11.16
CA LEU A 6 -8.78 -1.93 9.75
C LEU A 6 -7.33 -2.37 9.51
N VAL A 7 -6.42 -2.00 10.42
CA VAL A 7 -5.02 -2.39 10.34
C VAL A 7 -4.86 -3.90 10.52
N VAL A 8 -5.57 -4.50 11.47
CA VAL A 8 -5.50 -5.96 11.71
C VAL A 8 -6.07 -6.75 10.53
N ILE A 9 -7.24 -6.35 10.00
CA ILE A 9 -7.85 -7.02 8.84
C ILE A 9 -7.00 -6.79 7.59
N GLY A 10 -6.54 -5.57 7.35
CA GLY A 10 -5.71 -5.23 6.19
C GLY A 10 -4.38 -5.96 6.18
N THR A 11 -3.71 -6.09 7.34
CA THR A 11 -2.45 -6.84 7.44
C THR A 11 -2.66 -8.34 7.27
N THR A 12 -3.70 -8.92 7.88
CA THR A 12 -3.98 -10.36 7.75
C THR A 12 -4.36 -10.75 6.32
N VAL A 13 -5.27 -10.00 5.68
CA VAL A 13 -5.66 -10.22 4.28
C VAL A 13 -4.49 -9.96 3.35
N GLY A 14 -3.73 -8.88 3.57
CA GLY A 14 -2.55 -8.54 2.78
C GLY A 14 -1.50 -9.64 2.84
N LEU A 15 -1.21 -10.17 4.02
CA LEU A 15 -0.26 -11.26 4.20
C LEU A 15 -0.74 -12.54 3.51
N MET A 16 -2.01 -12.90 3.63
CA MET A 16 -2.59 -14.06 2.94
C MET A 16 -2.51 -13.91 1.42
N MET A 17 -2.82 -12.72 0.89
CA MET A 17 -2.75 -12.47 -0.55
C MET A 17 -1.30 -12.47 -1.05
N GLY A 18 -0.38 -11.93 -0.25
CA GLY A 18 1.06 -11.96 -0.51
C GLY A 18 1.59 -13.39 -0.56
N THR A 19 1.25 -14.23 0.43
CA THR A 19 1.71 -15.62 0.46
C THR A 19 1.14 -16.42 -0.70
N ILE A 20 -0.16 -16.34 -0.96
CA ILE A 20 -0.80 -17.06 -2.08
C ILE A 20 -0.22 -16.57 -3.42
N GLY A 21 -0.15 -15.25 -3.61
CA GLY A 21 0.34 -14.63 -4.83
C GLY A 21 1.80 -14.95 -5.13
N THR A 22 2.65 -15.03 -4.10
CA THR A 22 4.07 -15.38 -4.24
C THR A 22 4.29 -16.88 -4.39
N SER A 23 3.45 -17.72 -3.79
CA SER A 23 3.61 -19.18 -3.85
C SER A 23 3.44 -19.74 -5.26
N VAL A 24 2.52 -19.20 -6.06
CA VAL A 24 2.23 -19.72 -7.41
C VAL A 24 3.42 -19.51 -8.37
N PRO A 25 4.01 -18.30 -8.53
CA PRO A 25 5.19 -18.11 -9.35
C PRO A 25 6.43 -18.84 -8.84
N LEU A 26 6.52 -19.09 -7.53
CA LEU A 26 7.65 -19.80 -6.92
C LEU A 26 7.60 -21.32 -7.20
N LEU A 27 6.44 -21.94 -7.02
CA LEU A 27 6.28 -23.39 -7.12
C LEU A 27 5.96 -23.86 -8.54
N PHE A 28 5.26 -23.03 -9.32
CA PHE A 28 4.77 -23.38 -10.65
C PHE A 28 5.03 -22.26 -11.68
N PRO A 29 6.29 -21.80 -11.86
CA PRO A 29 6.61 -20.73 -12.82
C PRO A 29 6.24 -21.10 -14.26
N ASN A 30 6.29 -22.40 -14.60
CA ASN A 30 5.99 -22.91 -15.94
C ASN A 30 4.54 -22.72 -16.39
N ILE A 31 3.61 -22.38 -15.48
CA ILE A 31 2.23 -22.03 -15.83
C ILE A 31 2.18 -20.73 -16.63
N PHE A 32 3.10 -19.79 -16.36
CA PHE A 32 3.13 -18.48 -17.00
C PHE A 32 4.00 -18.45 -18.25
N THR A 33 5.15 -19.15 -18.23
CA THR A 33 6.10 -19.15 -19.34
C THR A 33 7.01 -20.38 -19.28
N HIS A 34 7.46 -20.85 -20.43
CA HIS A 34 8.45 -21.94 -20.53
C HIS A 34 9.90 -21.43 -20.70
N ASP A 35 10.08 -20.12 -20.88
CA ASP A 35 11.40 -19.50 -21.05
C ASP A 35 12.14 -19.36 -19.71
N GLN A 36 13.30 -20.03 -19.60
CA GLN A 36 14.12 -20.05 -18.40
C GLN A 36 14.67 -18.67 -18.02
N VAL A 37 14.94 -17.79 -19.00
CA VAL A 37 15.44 -16.44 -18.74
C VAL A 37 14.38 -15.62 -18.01
N VAL A 38 13.12 -15.72 -18.45
CA VAL A 38 12.00 -15.03 -17.83
C VAL A 38 11.73 -15.57 -16.43
N ILE A 39 11.81 -16.90 -16.24
CA ILE A 39 11.64 -17.53 -14.93
C ILE A 39 12.69 -17.02 -13.93
N GLN A 40 13.95 -16.88 -14.35
CA GLN A 40 14.99 -16.34 -13.47
C GLN A 40 14.72 -14.88 -13.06
N GLU A 41 14.26 -14.04 -14.00
CA GLU A 41 13.88 -12.65 -13.67
C GLU A 41 12.66 -12.60 -12.75
N MET A 42 11.65 -13.46 -12.96
CA MET A 42 10.48 -13.57 -12.06
C MET A 42 10.89 -13.90 -10.61
N HIS A 43 11.84 -14.80 -10.42
CA HIS A 43 12.32 -15.14 -9.07
C HIS A 43 13.08 -13.99 -8.40
N LYS A 44 13.81 -13.16 -9.16
CA LYS A 44 14.49 -11.97 -8.62
C LYS A 44 13.52 -10.91 -8.10
N VAL A 45 12.35 -10.77 -8.74
CA VAL A 45 11.32 -9.80 -8.35
C VAL A 45 10.30 -10.33 -7.34
N LEU A 46 10.42 -11.61 -6.96
CA LEU A 46 9.46 -12.28 -6.09
C LEU A 46 9.36 -11.64 -4.70
N LEU A 47 10.51 -11.25 -4.14
CA LEU A 47 10.58 -10.57 -2.84
C LEU A 47 9.89 -9.20 -2.85
N PRO A 48 10.23 -8.25 -3.76
CA PRO A 48 9.53 -6.98 -3.81
C PRO A 48 8.05 -7.15 -4.20
N TYR A 49 7.70 -8.14 -5.02
CA TYR A 49 6.30 -8.48 -5.31
C TYR A 49 5.52 -8.87 -4.04
N PHE A 50 6.09 -9.74 -3.19
CA PHE A 50 5.50 -10.09 -1.89
C PHE A 50 5.30 -8.87 -0.99
N MET A 51 6.31 -8.00 -0.88
CA MET A 51 6.23 -6.78 -0.08
C MET A 51 5.15 -5.80 -0.58
N ALA A 52 4.99 -5.68 -1.90
CA ALA A 52 3.96 -4.86 -2.51
C ALA A 52 2.55 -5.41 -2.23
N LEU A 53 2.35 -6.72 -2.41
CA LEU A 53 1.07 -7.37 -2.15
C LEU A 53 0.65 -7.29 -0.68
N SER A 54 1.60 -7.50 0.23
CA SER A 54 1.34 -7.52 1.68
C SER A 54 0.75 -6.20 2.20
N VAL A 55 1.11 -5.07 1.58
CA VAL A 55 0.62 -3.74 1.97
C VAL A 55 -0.57 -3.28 1.11
N SER A 56 -0.84 -3.94 -0.02
CA SER A 56 -1.88 -3.50 -0.95
C SER A 56 -3.28 -3.46 -0.31
N ALA A 57 -3.65 -4.52 0.42
CA ALA A 57 -4.97 -4.62 1.05
C ALA A 57 -5.21 -3.54 2.11
N ILE A 58 -4.23 -3.29 2.98
CA ILE A 58 -4.33 -2.24 3.99
C ILE A 58 -4.31 -0.85 3.37
N ASN A 59 -3.50 -0.63 2.33
CA ASN A 59 -3.42 0.66 1.66
C ASN A 59 -4.75 1.03 0.98
N HIS A 60 -5.37 0.09 0.27
CA HIS A 60 -6.71 0.28 -0.32
C HIS A 60 -7.76 0.59 0.75
N SER A 61 -7.69 -0.07 1.91
CA SER A 61 -8.64 0.15 2.99
C SER A 61 -8.50 1.55 3.61
N LEU A 62 -7.25 2.02 3.83
CA LEU A 62 -6.98 3.36 4.34
C LEU A 62 -7.36 4.46 3.34
N GLU A 63 -7.00 4.30 2.07
CA GLU A 63 -7.38 5.24 1.01
C GLU A 63 -8.90 5.28 0.82
N GLY A 64 -9.58 4.13 0.89
CA GLY A 64 -11.04 4.04 0.91
C GLY A 64 -11.67 4.77 2.09
N THR A 65 -11.03 4.73 3.26
CA THR A 65 -11.49 5.47 4.44
C THR A 65 -11.34 6.99 4.25
N LEU A 66 -10.23 7.43 3.66
CA LEU A 66 -10.02 8.85 3.31
C LEU A 66 -11.02 9.34 2.24
N LEU A 67 -11.35 8.49 1.26
CA LEU A 67 -12.39 8.74 0.27
C LEU A 67 -13.77 8.92 0.92
N ALA A 68 -14.14 8.01 1.83
CA ALA A 68 -15.38 8.11 2.60
C ALA A 68 -15.43 9.41 3.42
N GLY A 69 -14.26 9.85 3.92
CA GLY A 69 -14.11 11.11 4.64
C GLY A 69 -14.09 12.38 3.79
N ARG A 70 -14.30 12.27 2.48
CA ARG A 70 -14.30 13.38 1.50
C ARG A 70 -12.98 14.18 1.46
N ASP A 71 -11.88 13.61 1.93
CA ASP A 71 -10.56 14.26 1.97
C ASP A 71 -9.81 14.14 0.62
N LEU A 72 -10.54 14.37 -0.48
CA LEU A 72 -10.12 14.15 -1.86
C LEU A 72 -8.94 15.03 -2.29
N LYS A 73 -8.85 16.25 -1.75
CA LYS A 73 -7.76 17.18 -2.07
C LYS A 73 -6.42 16.64 -1.57
N PHE A 74 -6.38 16.13 -0.34
CA PHE A 74 -5.20 15.49 0.23
C PHE A 74 -4.83 14.24 -0.56
N LEU A 75 -5.81 13.38 -0.86
CA LEU A 75 -5.60 12.15 -1.62
C LEU A 75 -5.04 12.44 -3.02
N SER A 76 -5.63 13.42 -3.73
CA SER A 76 -5.18 13.82 -5.08
C SER A 76 -3.77 14.40 -5.06
N LEU A 77 -3.47 15.31 -4.12
CA LEU A 77 -2.14 15.89 -3.97
C LEU A 77 -1.09 14.81 -3.65
N SER A 78 -1.42 13.89 -2.75
CA SER A 78 -0.56 12.75 -2.40
C SER A 78 -0.34 11.82 -3.59
N MET A 79 -1.40 11.48 -4.33
CA MET A 79 -1.31 10.65 -5.54
C MET A 79 -0.43 11.30 -6.62
N CYS A 80 -0.64 12.58 -6.93
CA CYS A 80 0.17 13.31 -7.89
C CYS A 80 1.62 13.40 -7.41
N GLY A 81 1.85 13.76 -6.15
CA GLY A 81 3.21 13.84 -5.59
C GLY A 81 3.96 12.52 -5.67
N CYS A 82 3.33 11.42 -5.24
CA CYS A 82 3.91 10.08 -5.35
C CYS A 82 4.15 9.67 -6.81
N PHE A 83 3.27 10.04 -7.74
CA PHE A 83 3.45 9.75 -9.16
C PHE A 83 4.63 10.53 -9.76
N PHE A 84 4.74 11.83 -9.50
CA PHE A 84 5.86 12.65 -10.00
C PHE A 84 7.20 12.21 -9.43
N LEU A 85 7.27 11.98 -8.11
CA LEU A 85 8.46 11.43 -7.45
C LEU A 85 8.77 10.02 -7.99
N GLY A 86 7.73 9.21 -8.18
CA GLY A 86 7.75 7.90 -8.84
C GLY A 86 8.45 7.92 -10.18
N ALA A 87 7.92 8.72 -11.08
CA ALA A 87 8.43 8.89 -12.42
C ALA A 87 9.87 9.38 -12.41
N LEU A 88 10.22 10.34 -11.55
CA LEU A 88 11.58 10.87 -11.46
C LEU A 88 12.59 9.81 -11.02
N VAL A 89 12.26 9.03 -9.99
CA VAL A 89 13.12 7.93 -9.51
C VAL A 89 13.25 6.83 -10.55
N LEU A 90 12.16 6.46 -11.22
CA LEU A 90 12.20 5.46 -12.29
C LEU A 90 13.02 5.93 -13.49
N LEU A 91 12.90 7.19 -13.88
CA LEU A 91 13.66 7.78 -14.98
C LEU A 91 15.16 7.84 -14.64
N PHE A 92 15.49 8.16 -13.39
CA PHE A 92 16.86 8.12 -12.89
C PHE A 92 17.42 6.68 -12.79
N ALA A 93 16.60 5.72 -12.40
CA ALA A 93 16.99 4.32 -12.39
C ALA A 93 17.25 3.79 -13.80
N SER A 94 16.38 4.16 -14.75
CA SER A 94 16.51 3.77 -16.16
C SER A 94 17.78 4.34 -16.79
N SER A 95 18.19 5.56 -16.44
CA SER A 95 19.42 6.15 -16.99
C SER A 95 20.70 5.50 -16.46
N ARG A 96 20.63 4.80 -15.33
CA ARG A 96 21.75 4.09 -14.70
C ARG A 96 21.82 2.59 -15.01
N GLY A 97 20.85 2.07 -15.78
CA GLY A 97 20.81 0.65 -16.14
C GLY A 97 20.52 -0.30 -14.98
N TYR A 98 19.97 0.20 -13.86
CA TYR A 98 19.53 -0.66 -12.77
C TYR A 98 18.30 -1.44 -13.25
N GLY A 99 18.48 -2.75 -13.47
CA GLY A 99 17.50 -3.62 -14.12
C GLY A 99 16.16 -3.78 -13.37
N LEU A 100 15.36 -4.75 -13.81
CA LEU A 100 13.98 -4.99 -13.37
C LEU A 100 13.79 -5.04 -11.83
N PRO A 101 14.66 -5.69 -11.02
CA PRO A 101 14.47 -5.75 -9.57
C PRO A 101 14.45 -4.37 -8.91
N TRP A 102 15.27 -3.43 -9.40
CA TRP A 102 15.34 -2.09 -8.83
C TRP A 102 14.06 -1.29 -9.07
N CYS A 103 13.48 -1.43 -10.26
CA CYS A 103 12.16 -0.87 -10.58
C CYS A 103 11.11 -1.37 -9.59
N TRP A 104 11.10 -2.67 -9.30
CA TRP A 104 10.20 -3.27 -8.31
C TRP A 104 10.43 -2.76 -6.88
N PHE A 105 11.68 -2.62 -6.44
CA PHE A 105 11.97 -2.04 -5.13
C PHE A 105 11.55 -0.57 -5.03
N ALA A 106 11.72 0.21 -6.11
CA ALA A 106 11.22 1.57 -6.17
C ALA A 106 9.69 1.60 -6.01
N LEU A 107 8.97 0.74 -6.74
CA LEU A 107 7.50 0.58 -6.62
C LEU A 107 7.07 0.22 -5.20
N VAL A 108 7.78 -0.71 -4.54
CA VAL A 108 7.54 -1.04 -3.12
C VAL A 108 7.71 0.19 -2.25
N GLY A 109 8.80 0.95 -2.43
CA GLY A 109 9.04 2.19 -1.70
C GLY A 109 7.88 3.18 -1.85
N PHE A 110 7.35 3.35 -3.07
CA PHE A 110 6.19 4.21 -3.30
C PHE A 110 4.92 3.68 -2.63
N GLN A 111 4.65 2.38 -2.73
CA GLN A 111 3.51 1.73 -2.08
C GLN A 111 3.52 1.97 -0.56
N TRP A 112 4.70 1.83 0.06
CA TRP A 112 4.88 2.02 1.49
C TRP A 112 4.83 3.48 1.92
N ALA A 113 5.39 4.39 1.11
CA ALA A 113 5.30 5.83 1.37
C ALA A 113 3.84 6.32 1.37
N ARG A 114 3.02 5.81 0.44
CA ARG A 114 1.57 6.08 0.39
C ARG A 114 0.84 5.56 1.62
N PHE A 115 1.12 4.31 2.00
CA PHE A 115 0.58 3.70 3.21
C PHE A 115 0.88 4.55 4.44
N PHE A 116 2.14 4.96 4.62
CA PHE A 116 2.54 5.77 5.75
C PHE A 116 1.89 7.17 5.73
N SER A 117 1.80 7.80 4.55
CA SER A 117 1.13 9.11 4.40
C SER A 117 -0.36 9.03 4.77
N ALA A 118 -1.06 8.00 4.30
CA ALA A 118 -2.47 7.77 4.61
C ALA A 118 -2.67 7.44 6.10
N LEU A 119 -1.79 6.60 6.67
CA LEU A 119 -1.83 6.23 8.08
C LEU A 119 -1.56 7.44 8.99
N GLN A 120 -0.55 8.27 8.68
CA GLN A 120 -0.27 9.51 9.41
C GLN A 120 -1.46 10.47 9.38
N ARG A 121 -2.14 10.62 8.24
CA ARG A 121 -3.32 11.48 8.12
C ARG A 121 -4.48 10.97 8.97
N LEU A 122 -4.71 9.65 9.00
CA LEU A 122 -5.76 9.01 9.80
C LEU A 122 -5.44 8.99 11.30
N LEU A 123 -4.16 8.94 11.69
CA LEU A 123 -3.71 9.01 13.08
C LEU A 123 -3.59 10.43 13.62
N SER A 124 -3.52 11.45 12.74
CA SER A 124 -3.46 12.84 13.15
C SER A 124 -4.69 13.23 13.97
N ARG A 125 -4.53 14.22 14.87
CA ARG A 125 -5.56 14.66 15.83
C ARG A 125 -6.80 15.28 15.17
N ASP A 126 -6.68 15.70 13.91
CA ASP A 126 -7.77 16.13 13.01
C ASP A 126 -8.28 15.01 12.09
N GLY A 127 -7.81 13.78 12.28
CA GLY A 127 -8.19 12.62 11.50
C GLY A 127 -9.67 12.31 11.73
N ILE A 128 -10.40 12.06 10.63
CA ILE A 128 -11.85 11.88 10.63
C ILE A 128 -12.35 10.85 11.65
N LEU A 129 -11.55 9.79 11.89
CA LEU A 129 -11.86 8.76 12.89
C LEU A 129 -11.72 9.21 14.35
N TYR A 130 -10.89 10.20 14.65
CA TYR A 130 -10.71 10.73 16.02
C TYR A 130 -11.77 11.79 16.37
N SER A 131 -12.24 12.54 15.36
CA SER A 131 -13.28 13.55 15.52
C SER A 131 -14.65 12.93 15.86
N GLU A 132 -14.97 11.79 15.26
CA GLU A 132 -16.26 11.12 15.45
C GLU A 132 -16.40 10.47 16.85
N ASP A 133 -15.31 9.87 17.37
CA ASP A 133 -15.27 9.30 18.72
C ASP A 133 -15.53 10.40 19.80
N ASN A 134 -14.96 11.60 19.61
CA ASN A 134 -15.19 12.74 20.52
C ASN A 134 -16.61 13.31 20.48
N HIS A 135 -17.27 13.28 19.32
CA HIS A 135 -18.64 13.78 19.18
C HIS A 135 -19.66 12.84 19.82
N HIS A 136 -19.44 11.52 19.70
CA HIS A 136 -20.25 10.50 20.34
C HIS A 136 -20.10 10.50 21.88
N GLU A 137 -18.88 10.71 22.37
CA GLU A 137 -18.61 10.81 23.81
C GLU A 137 -19.23 12.06 24.44
N LYS A 138 -19.13 13.23 23.77
CA LYS A 138 -19.80 14.47 24.20
C LYS A 138 -21.32 14.39 24.16
N GLY A 139 -21.90 13.61 23.23
CA GLY A 139 -23.35 13.36 23.17
C GLY A 139 -23.85 12.55 24.36
N LYS A 140 -23.09 11.53 24.79
CA LYS A 140 -23.42 10.70 25.96
C LYS A 140 -23.28 11.47 27.28
N LEU A 141 -22.28 12.34 27.40
CA LEU A 141 -22.06 13.18 28.59
C LEU A 141 -23.07 14.32 28.74
N ARG A 142 -23.83 14.67 27.70
CA ARG A 142 -24.91 15.68 27.76
C ARG A 142 -26.29 15.09 28.04
N ALA A 143 -26.43 13.76 27.99
CA ALA A 143 -27.69 13.04 28.19
C ALA A 143 -27.76 12.31 29.55
N ALA A 144 -26.72 12.41 30.38
CA ALA A 144 -26.67 11.96 31.77
C ALA A 144 -26.62 13.18 32.69
#